data_AF-A0A673XE04-F1
#
_entry.id   AF-A0A673XE04-F1
#
_cell.length_a   1.000
_cell.length_b   1.000
_cell.length_c   1.000
_cell.angle_alpha   90.00
_cell.angle_beta   90.00
_cell.angle_gamma   90.00
#
_symmetry.space_group_name_H-M   'P 1'
#
loop_
_entity.id
_entity.type
_entity.pdbx_description
1 polymer ?
#
loop_
_entity_poly.entity_id
_entity_poly.type
_entity_poly.pdbx_seq_one_letter_code
_entity_poly.pdbx_strand_id
1 'polypeptide(L)' 'MILNGVCVIWKGCIDLQRLDGMGCLEFDEERAQHEDALAQASFEESRRRTRDFEDRDRSHREDLEVRKAGLADRTHRP' A
#
# COMPACT_ATOMS: atom_id res chain seq x y z
N MET A 1 7.26 19.01 -6.29
CA MET A 1 6.09 19.01 -5.38
C MET A 1 5.04 18.07 -5.94
N ILE A 2 4.00 17.70 -5.17
CA ILE A 2 2.92 16.84 -5.66
C ILE A 2 1.62 17.65 -5.65
N LEU A 3 0.95 17.75 -6.80
CA LEU A 3 -0.34 18.43 -6.94
C LEU A 3 -1.38 17.41 -7.42
N ASN A 4 -2.41 17.17 -6.61
CA ASN A 4 -3.48 16.18 -6.91
C ASN A 4 -2.94 14.79 -7.32
N GLY A 5 -1.84 14.36 -6.70
CA GLY A 5 -1.19 13.08 -7.03
C GLY A 5 -0.21 13.12 -8.20
N VAL A 6 0.01 14.28 -8.84
CA VAL A 6 0.97 14.43 -9.95
C VAL A 6 2.25 15.09 -9.46
N CYS A 7 3.39 14.44 -9.68
CA CYS A 7 4.71 15.01 -9.40
C CYS A 7 5.06 16.09 -10.43
N VAL A 8 5.30 17.31 -9.94
CA VAL A 8 5.62 18.47 -10.79
C VAL A 8 6.73 19.33 -10.20
N ILE A 9 7.49 19.97 -11.08
CA ILE A 9 8.42 21.05 -10.75
C ILE A 9 7.79 22.36 -11.18
N TRP A 10 7.70 23.32 -10.26
CA TRP A 10 7.31 24.68 -10.60
C TRP A 10 8.56 25.47 -10.98
N LYS A 11 8.53 26.09 -12.16
CA LYS A 11 9.57 27.01 -12.63
C LYS A 11 8.93 28.34 -12.95
N GLY A 12 9.51 29.42 -12.49
CA GLY A 12 9.01 30.75 -12.77
C GLY A 12 10.04 31.83 -12.47
N CYS A 13 9.77 33.02 -12.98
CA CYS A 13 10.50 34.23 -12.66
C CYS A 13 9.54 35.24 -12.03
N ILE A 14 10.08 36.06 -11.13
CA ILE A 14 9.36 37.17 -10.51
C ILE A 14 10.20 38.44 -10.64
N ASP A 15 9.54 39.52 -11.02
CA ASP A 15 10.07 40.88 -10.96
C ASP A 15 10.03 41.34 -9.49
N LEU A 16 11.18 41.67 -8.90
CA LEU A 16 11.28 42.04 -7.49
C LEU A 16 10.74 43.44 -7.17
N GLN A 17 10.57 44.30 -8.19
CA GLN A 17 10.08 45.67 -8.00
C GLN A 17 8.57 45.75 -8.20
N ARG A 18 8.05 45.07 -9.23
CA ARG A 18 6.61 45.03 -9.55
C ARG A 18 5.87 43.88 -8.88
N LEU A 19 6.60 42.89 -8.34
CA LEU A 19 6.09 41.68 -7.69
C LEU A 19 5.16 40.85 -8.59
N ASP A 20 5.28 41.01 -9.91
CA ASP A 20 4.61 40.17 -10.90
C ASP A 20 5.60 39.23 -11.57
N GLY A 21 5.08 38.18 -12.19
CA GLY A 21 5.92 37.13 -12.75
C GLY A 21 5.10 36.11 -13.52
N MET A 22 5.80 35.17 -14.13
CA MET A 22 5.21 34.05 -14.82
C MET A 22 5.88 32.76 -14.38
N GLY A 23 5.13 31.67 -14.40
CA GLY A 23 5.66 30.35 -14.14
C GLY A 23 4.83 29.27 -14.80
N CYS A 24 5.46 28.13 -15.02
CA CYS A 24 4.85 26.93 -15.55
C CYS A 24 5.13 25.74 -14.62
N LEU A 25 4.35 24.68 -14.81
CA LEU A 25 4.55 23.40 -14.19
C LEU A 25 5.11 22.44 -15.22
N GLU A 26 6.20 21.77 -14.87
CA GLU A 26 6.78 20.68 -15.64
C GLU A 26 6.58 19.36 -14.89
N PHE A 27 6.38 18.27 -15.64
CA PHE A 27 6.28 16.95 -15.05
C PHE A 27 7.64 16.49 -14.54
N ASP A 28 7.67 15.95 -13.32
CA ASP A 28 8.87 15.42 -12.69
C ASP A 28 8.84 13.89 -12.75
N GLU A 29 9.38 13.34 -13.84
CA GLU A 29 9.34 11.90 -14.11
C GLU A 29 10.15 11.09 -13.10
N GLU A 30 11.31 11.59 -12.69
CA GLU A 30 12.16 10.91 -11.70
C GLU A 30 11.46 10.80 -10.35
N ARG A 31 10.89 11.91 -9.86
CA ARG A 31 10.12 11.87 -8.61
C ARG A 31 8.85 11.07 -8.74
N ALA A 32 8.17 11.14 -9.89
CA ALA A 32 6.98 10.33 -10.14
C ALA A 32 7.30 8.84 -10.00
N GLN A 33 8.38 8.35 -10.62
CA GLN A 33 8.78 6.95 -10.51
C GLN A 33 9.14 6.55 -9.07
N HIS A 34 9.82 7.43 -8.34
CA HIS A 34 10.19 7.15 -6.95
C HIS A 34 8.95 7.08 -6.04
N GLU A 35 8.02 8.03 -6.17
CA GLU A 35 6.76 8.05 -5.43
C GLU A 35 5.87 6.87 -5.80
N ASP A 36 5.82 6.46 -7.08
CA ASP A 36 5.04 5.32 -7.55
C ASP A 36 5.58 4.00 -6.96
N ALA A 37 6.91 3.85 -6.90
CA ALA A 37 7.54 2.70 -6.25
C ALA A 37 7.26 2.64 -4.74
N LEU A 38 7.29 3.79 -4.06
CA LEU A 38 6.93 3.91 -2.64
C LEU A 38 5.46 3.57 -2.40
N ALA A 39 4.56 4.10 -3.23
CA ALA A 39 3.14 3.82 -3.16
C ALA A 39 2.86 2.33 -3.38
N GLN A 40 3.50 1.73 -4.39
CA GLN A 40 3.37 0.32 -4.68
C GLN A 40 3.90 -0.56 -3.55
N ALA A 41 5.05 -0.22 -2.96
CA ALA A 41 5.59 -0.94 -1.80
C ALA A 41 4.64 -0.89 -0.60
N SER A 42 4.06 0.28 -0.31
CA SER A 42 3.08 0.45 0.77
C SER A 42 1.79 -0.36 0.50
N PHE A 43 1.35 -0.40 -0.76
CA PHE A 43 0.17 -1.15 -1.16
C PHE A 43 0.40 -2.66 -1.08
N GLU A 44 1.55 -3.14 -1.54
CA GLU A 44 1.95 -4.54 -1.47
C GLU A 44 2.13 -5.01 -0.03
N GLU A 45 2.72 -4.18 0.83
CA GLU A 45 2.83 -4.46 2.26
C GLU A 45 1.44 -4.58 2.90
N SER A 46 0.54 -3.64 2.60
CA SER A 46 -0.83 -3.67 3.10
C SER A 46 -1.56 -4.92 2.62
N ARG A 47 -1.44 -5.27 1.34
CA ARG A 47 -2.05 -6.46 0.75
C ARG A 47 -1.50 -7.75 1.37
N ARG A 48 -0.19 -7.81 1.61
CA ARG A 48 0.47 -8.94 2.26
C ARG A 48 -0.05 -9.12 3.68
N ARG A 49 -0.12 -8.04 4.47
CA ARG A 49 -0.66 -8.08 5.83
C ARG A 49 -2.09 -8.61 5.87
N THR A 50 -2.95 -8.17 4.95
CA THR A 50 -4.32 -8.68 4.85
C THR A 50 -4.36 -10.17 4.55
N ARG A 51 -3.54 -10.63 3.58
CA ARG A 51 -3.48 -12.05 3.21
C ARG A 51 -2.93 -12.93 4.34
N ASP A 52 -1.85 -12.50 4.99
CA ASP A 52 -1.26 -13.23 6.12
C ASP A 52 -2.26 -13.38 7.27
N PHE A 53 -3.18 -12.42 7.44
CA PHE A 53 -4.25 -12.50 8.44
C PHE A 53 -5.33 -13.50 8.03
N GLU A 54 -5.79 -13.46 6.78
CA GLU A 54 -6.77 -14.41 6.23
C GLU A 54 -6.26 -15.86 6.28
N ASP A 55 -4.99 -16.09 5.95
CA ASP A 55 -4.37 -17.41 5.97
C ASP A 55 -4.25 -17.95 7.40
N ARG A 56 -3.91 -17.09 8.38
CA ARG A 56 -3.89 -17.48 9.81
C ARG A 56 -5.28 -17.84 10.33
N ASP A 57 -6.30 -17.08 9.95
CA ASP A 57 -7.68 -17.37 10.36
C ASP A 57 -8.15 -18.72 9.80
N ARG A 58 -7.86 -18.99 8.52
CA ARG A 58 -8.16 -20.26 7.88
C ARG A 58 -7.42 -21.42 8.54
N SER A 59 -6.11 -21.29 8.73
CA SER A 59 -5.28 -22.32 9.36
C SER A 59 -5.75 -22.63 10.79
N HIS A 60 -6.11 -21.61 11.57
CA HIS A 60 -6.65 -21.80 12.91
C HIS A 60 -7.99 -22.55 12.91
N ARG A 61 -8.86 -22.26 11.92
CA ARG A 61 -10.13 -22.97 11.76
C ARG A 61 -9.92 -24.44 11.39
N GLU A 62 -9.04 -24.72 10.42
CA GLU A 62 -8.72 -26.10 9.99
C GLU A 62 -8.13 -26.92 11.14
N ASP A 63 -7.21 -26.35 11.92
CA ASP A 63 -6.65 -27.00 13.11
C ASP A 63 -7.71 -27.36 14.16
N LEU A 64 -8.67 -26.45 14.40
CA LEU A 64 -9.80 -26.71 15.29
C LEU A 64 -10.70 -27.84 14.77
N GLU A 65 -10.95 -27.87 13.46
CA GLU A 65 -11.75 -28.91 12.81
C GLU A 65 -11.05 -30.28 12.89
N VAL A 66 -9.74 -30.35 12.64
CA VAL A 66 -8.93 -31.58 12.79
C VAL A 66 -8.91 -32.06 14.23
N ARG A 67 -8.72 -31.16 15.20
CA ARG A 67 -8.75 -31.51 16.64
C ARG A 67 -10.12 -32.05 17.05
N LYS A 68 -11.21 -31.44 16.59
CA LYS A 68 -12.59 -31.92 16.84
C LYS A 68 -12.81 -33.30 16.22
N ALA A 69 -12.37 -33.54 15.00
CA ALA A 69 -12.48 -34.84 14.34
C ALA A 69 -11.72 -35.95 15.09
N GLY A 70 -10.49 -35.66 15.55
CA GLY A 70 -9.69 -36.62 16.33
C GLY A 70 -10.19 -36.86 17.77
N LEU A 71 -11.02 -35.97 18.32
CA LEU A 71 -11.75 -36.18 19.58
C LEU A 71 -13.01 -37.04 19.36
N ALA A 72 -13.70 -36.85 18.24
CA ALA A 72 -14.85 -37.67 17.85
C ALA A 72 -14.44 -39.13 17.58
N ASP A 73 -13.32 -39.35 16.89
CA ASP A 73 -12.79 -40.71 16.63
C ASP A 73 -12.42 -41.45 17.93
N ARG A 74 -11.87 -40.73 18.92
CA ARG A 74 -11.52 -41.29 20.24
C ARG A 74 -12.72 -41.62 21.13
N THR A 75 -13.85 -40.94 20.94
CA THR A 75 -15.08 -41.20 21.72
C THR A 75 -15.94 -42.31 21.11
N HIS A 76 -15.67 -42.71 19.86
CA HIS A 76 -16.38 -43.77 19.15
C HIS A 76 -15.68 -45.13 19.17
N ARG A 77 -14.51 -45.24 19.83
CA ARG A 77 -13.80 -46.51 20.03
C ARG A 77 -14.33 -47.20 21.31
N PRO A 78 -14.86 -48.44 21.23
CA PRO A 78 -15.44 -49.16 22.37
C PRO A 78 -14.41 -49.60 23.41
#